data_AF-A0A2N1XP89-F1
#
_entry.id   AF-A0A2N1XP89-F1
#
_cell.length_a   1.000
_cell.length_b   1.000
_cell.length_c   1.000
_cell.angle_alpha   90.00
_cell.angle_beta   90.00
_cell.angle_gamma   90.00
#
_symmetry.space_group_name_H-M   'P 1'
#
loop_
_entity.id
_entity.type
_entity.pdbx_description
1 polymer ?
#
loop_
_entity_poly.entity_id
_entity_poly.type
_entity_poly.pdbx_seq_one_letter_code
_entity_poly.pdbx_strand_id
1 'polypeptide(L)'
;MQQCPCCKARLSGDSHCRRCRADLTAVFAAEQAARYWLARAIHNWADNNIEPCLDALNLSLHLKQTPLALVFREFLIDRCSRSLLTLLAQKKLLAAKQQLYNARRLLPYSEFLRQLLAFTDYLLAHNQERS
;
A
#
# COMPACT_ATOMS: atom_id res chain seq x y z
N MET A 1 -1.80 24.58 -14.45
CA MET A 1 -0.48 25.25 -14.33
C MET A 1 0.16 24.82 -13.02
N GLN A 2 1.36 24.24 -13.07
CA GLN A 2 2.10 23.88 -11.86
C GLN A 2 2.74 25.14 -11.23
N GLN A 3 2.77 25.19 -9.90
CA GLN A 3 3.40 26.26 -9.13
C GLN A 3 4.63 25.71 -8.42
N CYS A 4 5.66 26.56 -8.26
CA CYS A 4 6.83 26.22 -7.47
C CYS A 4 6.44 26.00 -6.00
N PRO A 5 6.81 24.87 -5.37
CA PRO A 5 6.48 24.62 -3.97
C PRO A 5 7.18 25.59 -3.00
N CYS A 6 8.34 26.15 -3.40
CA CYS A 6 9.11 27.07 -2.55
C CYS A 6 8.58 28.51 -2.61
N CYS A 7 8.29 29.04 -3.81
CA CYS A 7 7.95 30.47 -3.98
C CYS A 7 6.59 30.73 -4.64
N LYS A 8 5.82 29.67 -4.94
CA LYS A 8 4.49 29.71 -5.58
C LYS A 8 4.44 30.39 -6.95
N ALA A 9 5.59 30.70 -7.56
CA ALA A 9 5.66 31.20 -8.93
C ALA A 9 5.13 30.14 -9.91
N ARG A 10 4.44 30.56 -10.98
CA ARG A 10 4.03 29.66 -12.06
C ARG A 10 5.27 29.09 -12.74
N LEU A 11 5.29 27.78 -12.92
CA LEU A 11 6.36 27.08 -13.63
C LEU A 11 6.00 26.95 -15.10
N SER A 12 6.98 27.21 -15.96
CA SER A 12 6.90 27.07 -17.42
C SER A 12 7.13 25.64 -17.91
N GLY A 13 7.25 24.67 -16.99
CA GLY A 13 7.64 23.28 -17.30
C GLY A 13 9.13 23.00 -17.09
N ASP A 14 9.94 24.03 -16.82
CA ASP A 14 11.35 23.89 -16.47
C ASP A 14 11.51 23.24 -15.08
N SER A 15 12.52 22.38 -14.94
CA SER A 15 12.88 21.79 -13.64
C SER A 15 13.47 22.80 -12.66
N HIS A 16 13.90 23.96 -13.14
CA HIS A 16 14.42 25.04 -12.33
C HIS A 16 13.42 26.18 -12.23
N CYS A 17 13.15 26.66 -11.01
CA CYS A 17 12.29 27.82 -10.85
C CYS A 17 13.01 29.11 -11.23
N ARG A 18 12.49 29.87 -12.19
CA ARG A 18 13.08 31.16 -12.61
C ARG A 18 13.14 32.23 -11.52
N ARG A 19 12.28 32.13 -10.49
CA ARG A 19 12.20 33.12 -9.40
C ARG A 19 13.11 32.79 -8.23
N CYS A 20 13.03 31.57 -7.69
CA CYS A 20 13.81 31.18 -6.51
C CYS A 20 15.02 30.29 -6.84
N ARG A 21 15.23 29.95 -8.12
CA ARG A 21 16.32 29.09 -8.62
C ARG A 21 16.38 27.69 -8.00
N ALA A 22 15.32 27.27 -7.29
CA ALA A 22 15.23 25.94 -6.73
C ALA A 22 15.20 24.91 -7.87
N ASP A 23 16.00 23.86 -7.71
CA ASP A 23 15.95 22.66 -8.56
C ASP A 23 14.82 21.75 -8.07
N LEU A 24 13.85 21.51 -8.94
CA LEU A 24 12.66 20.70 -8.73
C LEU A 24 12.75 19.34 -9.43
N THR A 25 13.90 19.01 -10.05
CA THR A 25 14.10 17.76 -10.80
C THR A 25 13.73 16.55 -9.96
N ALA A 26 14.22 16.47 -8.72
CA ALA A 26 13.92 15.37 -7.81
C ALA A 26 12.43 15.30 -7.43
N VAL A 27 11.77 16.45 -7.24
CA VAL A 27 10.35 16.52 -6.87
C VAL A 27 9.47 16.01 -8.01
N PHE A 28 9.77 16.44 -9.25
CA PHE A 28 9.04 15.96 -10.42
C PHE A 28 9.30 14.49 -10.70
N ALA A 29 10.54 14.03 -10.55
CA ALA A 29 10.88 12.62 -10.68
C ALA A 29 10.13 11.76 -9.64
N ALA A 30 10.06 12.21 -8.38
CA ALA A 30 9.31 11.52 -7.33
C ALA A 30 7.80 11.45 -7.65
N GLU A 31 7.21 12.53 -8.17
CA GLU A 31 5.81 12.53 -8.59
C GLU A 31 5.55 11.57 -9.76
N GLN A 32 6.42 11.56 -10.76
CA GLN A 32 6.29 10.66 -11.90
C GLN A 32 6.49 9.19 -11.48
N ALA A 33 7.46 8.92 -10.61
CA ALA A 33 7.67 7.60 -10.02
C ALA A 33 6.45 7.16 -9.19
N ALA A 34 5.84 8.05 -8.40
CA ALA A 34 4.63 7.73 -7.64
C ALA A 34 3.48 7.25 -8.55
N ARG A 35 3.28 7.93 -9.70
CA ARG A 35 2.26 7.54 -10.69
C ARG A 35 2.59 6.21 -11.36
N TYR A 36 3.85 5.99 -11.72
CA TYR A 36 4.32 4.74 -12.29
C TYR A 36 4.05 3.56 -11.35
N TRP A 37 4.43 3.69 -10.07
CA TRP A 37 4.22 2.65 -9.07
C TRP A 37 2.74 2.40 -8.78
N LEU A 38 1.88 3.43 -8.80
CA LEU A 38 0.44 3.24 -8.69
C LEU A 38 -0.12 2.43 -9.87
N ALA A 39 0.28 2.77 -11.10
CA ALA A 39 -0.15 2.03 -12.29
C ALA A 39 0.32 0.56 -12.26
N ARG A 40 1.54 0.31 -11.77
CA ARG A 40 2.06 -1.04 -11.53
C ARG A 40 1.27 -1.79 -10.48
N ALA A 41 0.89 -1.13 -9.38
CA ALA A 41 0.06 -1.75 -8.34
C ALA A 41 -1.29 -2.21 -8.90
N ILE A 42 -1.94 -1.35 -9.69
CA ILE A 42 -3.23 -1.66 -10.34
C ILE A 42 -3.09 -2.83 -11.32
N HIS A 43 -2.01 -2.86 -12.12
CA HIS A 43 -1.74 -4.00 -13.01
C HIS A 43 -1.52 -5.30 -12.24
N ASN A 44 -0.65 -5.29 -11.22
CA ASN A 44 -0.40 -6.46 -10.39
C ASN A 44 -1.68 -6.96 -9.72
N TRP A 45 -2.56 -6.06 -9.29
CA TRP A 45 -3.88 -6.43 -8.77
C TRP A 45 -4.75 -7.12 -9.82
N ALA A 46 -4.82 -6.57 -11.04
CA ALA A 46 -5.58 -7.18 -12.13
C ALA A 46 -5.07 -8.59 -12.49
N ASP A 47 -3.76 -8.81 -12.38
CA ASP A 47 -3.11 -10.10 -12.61
C ASP A 47 -3.17 -11.06 -11.40
N ASN A 48 -3.94 -10.73 -10.36
CA ASN A 48 -4.01 -11.47 -9.08
C ASN A 48 -2.67 -11.62 -8.34
N ASN A 49 -1.68 -10.79 -8.66
CA ASN A 49 -0.38 -10.74 -8.00
C ASN A 49 -0.43 -9.82 -6.78
N ILE A 50 -1.00 -10.32 -5.68
CA ILE A 50 -1.26 -9.50 -4.49
C ILE A 50 0.02 -8.95 -3.85
N GLU A 51 1.07 -9.75 -3.68
CA GLU A 51 2.27 -9.28 -3.00
C GLU A 51 2.99 -8.17 -3.78
N PRO A 52 3.24 -8.31 -5.11
CA PRO A 52 3.77 -7.22 -5.93
C PRO A 52 2.84 -6.01 -6.02
N CYS A 53 1.52 -6.19 -5.94
CA CYS A 53 0.57 -5.09 -5.86
C CYS A 53 0.80 -4.25 -4.60
N LEU A 54 0.94 -4.91 -3.44
CA LEU A 54 1.15 -4.25 -2.16
C LEU A 54 2.49 -3.49 -2.11
N ASP A 55 3.56 -4.06 -2.64
CA ASP A 55 4.87 -3.39 -2.72
C ASP A 55 4.80 -2.12 -3.57
N ALA A 56 4.25 -2.24 -4.78
CA ALA A 56 4.11 -1.12 -5.69
C ALA A 56 3.21 -0.01 -5.11
N LEU A 57 2.13 -0.38 -4.41
CA LEU A 57 1.25 0.60 -3.77
C LEU A 57 1.95 1.33 -2.62
N ASN A 58 2.68 0.62 -1.77
CA ASN A 58 3.42 1.23 -0.66
C ASN A 58 4.50 2.18 -1.17
N LEU A 59 5.23 1.81 -2.24
CA LEU A 59 6.20 2.70 -2.89
C LEU A 59 5.54 3.96 -3.45
N SER A 60 4.39 3.83 -4.12
CA SER A 60 3.63 4.98 -4.61
C SER A 60 3.24 5.92 -3.47
N LEU A 61 2.67 5.39 -2.38
CA LEU A 61 2.22 6.16 -1.23
C LEU A 61 3.38 6.83 -0.46
N HIS A 62 4.55 6.19 -0.40
CA HIS A 62 5.74 6.78 0.19
C HIS A 62 6.26 7.98 -0.61
N LEU A 63 6.18 7.91 -1.95
CA LEU A 63 6.59 9.01 -2.82
C LEU A 63 5.56 10.15 -2.84
N LYS A 64 4.27 9.82 -2.98
CA LYS A 64 3.18 10.79 -3.00
C LYS A 64 1.85 10.13 -2.65
N GLN A 65 1.22 10.59 -1.57
CA GLN A 65 -0.13 10.17 -1.18
C GLN A 65 -1.18 10.82 -2.08
N THR A 66 -1.38 10.26 -3.27
CA THR A 66 -2.46 10.71 -4.16
C THR A 66 -3.82 10.22 -3.66
N PRO A 67 -4.92 10.97 -3.88
CA PRO A 67 -6.26 10.52 -3.49
C PRO A 67 -6.61 9.13 -4.05
N LEU A 68 -6.22 8.84 -5.30
CA LEU A 68 -6.44 7.54 -5.91
C LEU A 68 -5.66 6.42 -5.22
N ALA A 69 -4.39 6.65 -4.88
CA ALA A 69 -3.59 5.65 -4.15
C ALA A 69 -4.16 5.35 -2.76
N LEU A 70 -4.68 6.38 -2.06
CA LEU A 70 -5.33 6.21 -0.77
C LEU A 70 -6.63 5.40 -0.90
N VAL A 71 -7.51 5.77 -1.84
CA VAL A 71 -8.76 5.02 -2.10
C VAL A 71 -8.45 3.57 -2.48
N PHE A 72 -7.42 3.35 -3.30
CA PHE A 72 -7.02 2.00 -3.70
C PHE A 72 -6.51 1.19 -2.50
N ARG A 73 -5.76 1.81 -1.57
CA ARG A 73 -5.37 1.16 -0.31
C ARG A 73 -6.59 0.76 0.52
N GLU A 74 -7.56 1.65 0.69
CA GLU A 74 -8.78 1.36 1.47
C GLU A 74 -9.59 0.23 0.82
N PHE A 75 -9.67 0.20 -0.51
CA PHE A 75 -10.29 -0.89 -1.26
C PHE A 75 -9.62 -2.25 -0.98
N LEU A 76 -8.28 -2.30 -1.01
CA LEU A 76 -7.55 -3.54 -0.71
C LEU A 76 -7.73 -3.97 0.75
N ILE A 77 -7.81 -3.03 1.69
CA ILE A 77 -8.08 -3.31 3.11
C ILE A 77 -9.45 -3.97 3.27
N ASP A 78 -10.51 -3.42 2.69
CA ASP A 78 -11.86 -4.02 2.74
C ASP A 78 -11.84 -5.43 2.14
N ARG A 79 -11.19 -5.60 0.98
CA ARG A 79 -11.12 -6.89 0.29
C ARG A 79 -10.38 -7.96 1.10
N CYS A 80 -9.22 -7.63 1.66
CA CYS A 80 -8.46 -8.52 2.54
C CYS A 80 -9.27 -8.87 3.80
N SER A 81 -9.98 -7.90 4.39
CA SER A 81 -10.77 -8.13 5.61
C SER A 81 -11.92 -9.12 5.37
N ARG A 82 -12.65 -8.98 4.26
CA ARG A 82 -13.71 -9.93 3.87
C ARG A 82 -13.17 -11.34 3.62
N SER A 83 -12.04 -11.44 2.92
CA SER A 83 -11.37 -12.71 2.65
C SER A 83 -10.95 -13.39 3.96
N LEU A 84 -10.35 -12.64 4.86
CA LEU A 84 -9.94 -13.11 6.17
C LEU A 84 -11.11 -13.65 7.00
N LEU A 85 -12.21 -12.90 7.11
CA LEU A 85 -13.40 -13.36 7.85
C LEU A 85 -13.94 -14.67 7.28
N THR A 86 -13.94 -14.79 5.95
CA THR A 86 -14.38 -16.02 5.27
C THR A 86 -13.46 -17.20 5.59
N LEU A 87 -12.14 -17.01 5.58
CA LEU A 87 -11.16 -18.07 5.87
C LEU A 87 -11.20 -18.51 7.32
N LEU A 88 -11.37 -17.58 8.26
CA LEU A 88 -11.54 -17.87 9.68
C LEU A 88 -12.84 -18.65 9.94
N ALA A 89 -13.95 -18.27 9.29
CA ALA A 89 -15.21 -19.01 9.37
C ALA A 89 -15.08 -20.45 8.85
N GLN A 90 -14.25 -20.65 7.81
CA GLN A 90 -13.95 -21.98 7.26
C GLN A 90 -12.87 -22.75 8.03
N LYS A 91 -12.35 -22.21 9.15
CA LYS A 91 -11.22 -22.78 9.92
C LYS A 91 -9.95 -23.01 9.08
N LYS A 92 -9.78 -22.30 7.97
CA LYS A 92 -8.59 -22.37 7.11
C LYS A 92 -7.49 -21.48 7.67
N LEU A 93 -6.93 -21.88 8.79
CA LEU A 93 -6.02 -21.05 9.60
C LEU A 93 -4.72 -20.65 8.87
N LEU A 94 -4.15 -21.54 8.05
CA LEU A 94 -2.93 -21.24 7.26
C LEU A 94 -3.18 -20.16 6.20
N ALA A 95 -4.28 -20.28 5.46
CA ALA A 95 -4.66 -19.27 4.46
C ALA A 95 -5.04 -17.93 5.13
N ALA A 96 -5.70 -17.98 6.29
CA ALA A 96 -6.01 -16.79 7.07
C ALA A 96 -4.73 -16.06 7.53
N LYS A 97 -3.70 -16.80 7.96
CA LYS A 97 -2.38 -16.25 8.32
C LYS A 97 -1.71 -15.53 7.14
N GLN A 98 -1.76 -16.11 5.94
CA GLN A 98 -1.21 -15.47 4.74
C GLN A 98 -1.96 -14.17 4.40
N GLN A 99 -3.28 -14.14 4.54
CA GLN A 99 -4.07 -12.92 4.35
C GLN A 99 -3.79 -11.86 5.43
N LEU A 100 -3.51 -12.27 6.67
CA LEU A 100 -3.10 -11.35 7.73
C LEU A 100 -1.76 -10.67 7.43
N TYR A 101 -0.81 -11.43 6.88
CA TYR A 101 0.47 -10.87 6.46
C TYR A 101 0.28 -9.77 5.42
N ASN A 102 -0.57 -10.02 4.41
CA ASN A 102 -0.92 -9.03 3.38
C ASN A 102 -1.63 -7.80 3.96
N ALA A 103 -2.60 -8.00 4.86
CA ALA A 103 -3.31 -6.91 5.52
C ALA A 103 -2.38 -6.03 6.36
N ARG A 104 -1.39 -6.62 7.04
CA ARG A 104 -0.38 -5.87 7.82
C ARG A 104 0.50 -4.99 6.95
N ARG A 105 0.75 -5.35 5.69
CA ARG A 105 1.52 -4.51 4.76
C ARG A 105 0.76 -3.25 4.33
N LEU A 106 -0.57 -3.27 4.41
CA LEU A 106 -1.44 -2.10 4.17
C LEU A 106 -1.66 -1.26 5.43
N LEU A 107 -1.72 -1.93 6.60
CA LEU A 107 -2.00 -1.35 7.91
C LEU A 107 -0.94 -1.77 8.94
N PRO A 108 0.32 -1.30 8.82
CA PRO A 108 1.42 -1.79 9.65
C PRO A 108 1.25 -1.49 11.14
N TYR A 109 0.57 -0.41 11.48
CA TYR A 109 0.42 0.07 12.86
C TYR A 109 -0.83 -0.44 13.57
N SER A 110 -1.67 -1.26 12.93
CA SER A 110 -2.87 -1.79 13.58
C SER A 110 -2.51 -2.81 14.68
N GLU A 111 -2.75 -2.44 15.94
CA GLU A 111 -2.61 -3.35 17.10
C GLU A 111 -3.54 -4.57 16.96
N PHE A 112 -4.76 -4.35 16.46
CA PHE A 112 -5.73 -5.41 16.25
C PHE A 112 -5.21 -6.50 15.30
N LEU A 113 -4.60 -6.13 14.16
CA LEU A 113 -4.03 -7.11 13.22
C LEU A 113 -2.84 -7.87 13.83
N ARG A 114 -2.05 -7.23 14.71
CA ARG A 114 -0.98 -7.91 15.44
C ARG A 114 -1.53 -8.96 16.41
N GLN A 115 -2.53 -8.59 17.20
CA GLN A 115 -3.19 -9.50 18.14
C GLN A 115 -3.85 -10.67 17.39
N LEU A 116 -4.52 -10.39 16.28
CA LEU A 116 -5.19 -11.42 15.48
C LEU A 116 -4.21 -12.41 14.84
N LEU A 117 -3.03 -11.93 14.40
CA LEU A 117 -1.95 -12.80 13.92
C LEU A 117 -1.43 -13.71 15.04
N ALA A 118 -1.11 -13.14 16.20
CA ALA A 118 -0.65 -13.92 17.36
C ALA A 118 -1.69 -14.97 17.80
N PHE A 119 -2.97 -14.61 17.78
CA PHE A 119 -4.05 -15.54 18.07
C PHE A 119 -4.16 -16.66 17.02
N THR A 120 -4.01 -16.33 15.74
CA THR A 120 -4.02 -17.33 14.65
C THR A 120 -2.83 -18.28 14.78
N ASP A 121 -1.65 -17.77 15.16
CA ASP A 121 -0.45 -18.57 15.43
C ASP A 121 -0.66 -19.53 16.61
N TYR A 122 -1.27 -19.05 17.70
CA TYR A 122 -1.63 -19.89 18.84
C TYR A 122 -2.60 -21.02 18.44
N LEU A 123 -3.64 -20.71 17.67
CA LEU A 123 -4.59 -21.71 17.19
C LEU A 123 -3.93 -22.74 16.26
N LEU A 124 -2.97 -22.34 15.44
CA LEU A 124 -2.22 -23.25 14.58
C LEU A 124 -1.37 -24.22 15.40
N ALA A 125 -0.60 -23.72 16.38
CA ALA A 125 0.22 -24.55 17.26
C ALA A 125 -0.63 -25.57 18.05
N HIS A 126 -1.77 -25.12 18.59
CA HIS A 126 -2.62 -25.99 19.41
C HIS A 126 -3.38 -27.06 18.61
N ASN A 127 -3.69 -26.82 17.34
CA ASN A 127 -4.29 -27.84 16.46
C ASN A 127 -3.26 -28.89 16.00
N GLN A 128 -1.97 -28.55 15.94
CA GLN A 128 -0.89 -29.49 15.61
C GLN A 128 -0.60 -30.46 16.77
N GLU A 129 -0.79 -30.05 18.02
CA GLU A 129 -0.62 -30.90 19.21
C GLU A 129 -1.76 -31.92 19.41
N ARG A 130 -2.89 -31.74 18.72
CA ARG A 130 -4.10 -32.58 18.84
C ARG A 130 -4.32 -33.54 17.67
N SER A 131 -3.45 -33.51 16.66
CA SER A 131 -3.47 -34.41 15.49
C SER A 131 -2.42 -35.49 15.65
#